data_AF-A0A1J5U8I0-F1
#
_entry.id   AF-A0A1J5U8I0-F1
#
_cell.length_a   1.000
_cell.length_b   1.000
_cell.length_c   1.000
_cell.angle_alpha   90.00
_cell.angle_beta   90.00
_cell.angle_gamma   90.00
#
_symmetry.space_group_name_H-M   'P 1'
#
loop_
_entity.id
_entity.type
_entity.pdbx_description
1 polymer ?
#
loop_
_entity_poly.entity_id
_entity_poly.type
_entity_poly.pdbx_seq_one_letter_code
_entity_poly.pdbx_strand_id
1 'polypeptide(L)'
;MNKYASFALAFLLVFSGCLGGSDNDLTTEDNTVEPVGETDFTSLEKDLENLTTMINAEIARLDNLETLVEGIDDSEDTLNALGCEEDEIAAYDGMEWRCAHVQQFLPPLDEAVWDIISSEFEEVRDDLEYARNMTDSMWADIDYMVDIMNNNSQEIYLDMENMSDRFATDIDEIYEDMDNMGYTIYDHMDNMSWMIYSLNDTLVEISDDIDYLYFDVDNLWNLVYEMQKEMDNMTEDIDEITYEMEEMQQRINELENMTTCRLVPYSNCAGTDFNNTNLSGMDLTGINFQNAVLTEANLTGAVLDYADLTNANFQYADLTSASLDYADLFFADFGFANLTDTNLHHANLRNAYFGYAYLEDASFFKSDLTKSSFYEANLYSASFYASDLTDSNLYNAELTEAYFLSADLINAYLRHADLTDAYFQYADLTNADLSSSDLSGADLQKADLTNADFQDADLEDATLVEADLKFAKFSGATVTDANFDDTYWHETMWTDGLRYDTNQA
;
A
#
# COMPACT_ATOMS: atom_id res chain seq x y z
N MET A 1 58.23 -54.95 -10.17
CA MET A 1 56.96 -55.69 -9.99
C MET A 1 56.64 -55.69 -8.50
N ASN A 2 55.47 -55.28 -8.03
CA ASN A 2 54.34 -54.65 -8.68
C ASN A 2 53.55 -53.94 -7.57
N LYS A 3 52.78 -52.97 -8.03
CA LYS A 3 51.72 -52.16 -7.42
C LYS A 3 50.85 -52.90 -6.38
N TYR A 4 50.08 -52.14 -5.60
CA TYR A 4 49.10 -52.56 -4.56
C TYR A 4 49.53 -52.47 -3.09
N ALA A 5 50.21 -51.37 -2.72
CA ALA A 5 50.04 -50.78 -1.38
C ALA A 5 49.42 -49.36 -1.45
N SER A 6 48.81 -49.02 -2.59
CA SER A 6 47.71 -48.07 -2.67
C SER A 6 46.52 -48.69 -1.93
N PHE A 7 46.22 -48.25 -0.70
CA PHE A 7 44.86 -48.23 -0.09
C PHE A 7 44.77 -47.74 1.38
N ALA A 8 45.85 -47.27 2.04
CA ALA A 8 45.76 -47.07 3.50
C ALA A 8 46.38 -45.79 4.10
N LEU A 9 46.71 -44.75 3.32
CA LEU A 9 47.14 -43.47 3.90
C LEU A 9 46.59 -42.24 3.17
N ALA A 10 45.44 -42.39 2.50
CA ALA A 10 44.72 -41.32 1.80
C ALA A 10 43.28 -41.13 2.34
N PHE A 11 43.00 -41.53 3.58
CA PHE A 11 41.63 -41.43 4.13
C PHE A 11 41.54 -41.07 5.62
N LEU A 12 42.59 -40.58 6.28
CA LEU A 12 42.53 -40.32 7.73
C LEU A 12 43.45 -39.18 8.21
N LEU A 13 43.47 -38.05 7.51
CA LEU A 13 43.85 -36.75 8.09
C LEU A 13 42.98 -35.59 7.55
N VAL A 14 41.74 -35.89 7.17
CA VAL A 14 40.66 -34.90 7.13
C VAL A 14 40.03 -34.91 8.54
N PHE A 15 40.02 -33.74 9.19
CA PHE A 15 39.56 -33.44 10.55
C PHE A 15 40.43 -33.86 11.75
N SER A 16 41.45 -33.05 12.05
CA SER A 16 41.63 -32.57 13.44
C SER A 16 42.47 -31.29 13.48
N GLY A 17 41.84 -30.14 13.74
CA GLY A 17 42.54 -28.98 14.31
C GLY A 17 42.12 -27.61 13.77
N CYS A 18 41.01 -27.09 14.29
CA CYS A 18 40.72 -25.68 14.64
C CYS A 18 41.31 -24.57 13.73
N LEU A 19 40.48 -23.81 13.01
CA LEU A 19 39.78 -22.60 13.51
C LEU A 19 40.56 -21.82 14.59
N GLY A 20 41.04 -20.64 14.21
CA GLY A 20 41.11 -19.49 15.11
C GLY A 20 42.50 -19.00 15.43
N GLY A 21 42.88 -17.93 14.72
CA GLY A 21 43.37 -16.70 15.34
C GLY A 21 44.82 -16.68 15.80
N SER A 22 45.50 -15.63 15.35
CA SER A 22 46.67 -15.01 15.96
C SER A 22 47.83 -15.96 16.26
N ASP A 23 48.81 -15.97 15.37
CA ASP A 23 50.02 -15.22 15.63
C ASP A 23 50.90 -15.30 14.38
N ASN A 24 51.32 -14.14 13.91
CA ASN A 24 52.50 -13.98 13.07
C ASN A 24 53.70 -14.53 13.84
N ASP A 25 53.93 -15.85 13.78
CA ASP A 25 55.26 -16.43 13.92
C ASP A 25 55.25 -17.90 13.46
N LEU A 26 55.21 -18.10 12.14
CA LEU A 26 55.75 -19.30 11.52
C LEU A 26 56.77 -18.85 10.47
N THR A 27 57.92 -18.47 11.00
CA THR A 27 59.25 -18.74 10.47
C THR A 27 59.39 -18.58 8.96
N THR A 28 59.95 -17.44 8.57
CA THR A 28 60.79 -17.32 7.37
C THR A 28 61.89 -18.38 7.45
N GLU A 29 61.61 -19.61 7.00
CA GLU A 29 62.67 -20.50 6.54
C GLU A 29 63.11 -19.94 5.19
N ASP A 30 64.23 -19.25 5.27
CA ASP A 30 65.18 -18.86 4.22
C ASP A 30 64.97 -19.63 2.89
N ASN A 31 64.07 -19.14 2.03
CA ASN A 31 63.87 -19.61 0.66
C ASN A 31 64.85 -18.94 -0.31
N THR A 32 66.08 -18.65 0.16
CA THR A 32 67.18 -18.48 -0.77
C THR A 32 67.73 -19.86 -1.07
N VAL A 33 67.55 -20.34 -2.31
CA VAL A 33 68.40 -21.41 -2.82
C VAL A 33 69.81 -20.82 -2.82
N GLU A 34 70.60 -21.14 -1.78
CA GLU A 34 72.03 -20.84 -1.78
C GLU A 34 72.59 -21.46 -3.07
N PRO A 35 73.25 -20.69 -3.94
CA PRO A 35 73.81 -21.23 -5.16
C PRO A 35 74.84 -22.28 -4.76
N VAL A 36 74.55 -23.55 -5.08
CA VAL A 36 75.51 -24.62 -4.88
C VAL A 36 76.61 -24.37 -5.91
N GLY A 37 77.67 -23.70 -5.45
CA GLY A 37 78.82 -23.41 -6.27
C GLY A 37 79.34 -24.66 -6.97
N GLU A 38 79.44 -24.54 -8.29
CA GLU A 38 80.37 -25.23 -9.19
C GLU A 38 80.08 -26.70 -9.61
N THR A 39 79.66 -26.83 -10.89
CA THR A 39 80.24 -27.70 -11.96
C THR A 39 79.67 -29.09 -12.29
N ASP A 40 78.37 -29.38 -12.13
CA ASP A 40 77.75 -30.56 -12.78
C ASP A 40 76.29 -30.32 -13.22
N PHE A 41 75.93 -30.83 -14.41
CA PHE A 41 74.60 -30.75 -15.03
C PHE A 41 73.49 -31.26 -14.10
N THR A 42 73.78 -32.30 -13.31
CA THR A 42 72.81 -32.92 -12.39
C THR A 42 72.25 -31.93 -11.36
N SER A 43 73.05 -30.97 -10.89
CA SER A 43 72.59 -29.96 -9.93
C SER A 43 71.71 -28.91 -10.61
N LEU A 44 72.09 -28.48 -11.82
CA LEU A 44 71.34 -27.51 -12.62
C LEU A 44 69.96 -28.06 -13.04
N GLU A 45 69.90 -29.33 -13.46
CA GLU A 45 68.64 -30.03 -13.77
C GLU A 45 67.71 -30.08 -12.56
N LYS A 46 68.27 -30.36 -11.37
CA LYS A 46 67.49 -30.44 -10.14
C LYS A 46 66.95 -29.07 -9.71
N ASP A 47 67.75 -28.01 -9.84
CA ASP A 47 67.31 -26.65 -9.54
C ASP A 47 66.21 -26.20 -10.52
N LEU A 48 66.31 -26.57 -11.80
CA LEU A 48 65.29 -26.32 -12.81
C LEU A 48 64.01 -27.14 -12.59
N GLU A 49 64.12 -28.41 -12.15
CA GLU A 49 62.98 -29.27 -11.79
C GLU A 49 62.19 -28.70 -10.59
N ASN A 50 62.90 -28.23 -9.56
CA ASN A 50 62.29 -27.55 -8.41
C ASN A 50 61.55 -26.28 -8.86
N LEU A 51 62.19 -25.44 -9.68
CA LEU A 51 61.58 -24.21 -10.19
C LEU A 51 60.33 -24.51 -11.04
N THR A 52 60.39 -25.52 -11.92
CA THR A 52 59.25 -25.98 -12.73
C THR A 52 58.09 -26.45 -11.85
N THR A 53 58.39 -27.15 -10.75
CA THR A 53 57.38 -27.62 -9.79
C THR A 53 56.71 -26.44 -9.07
N MET A 54 57.50 -25.44 -8.65
CA MET A 54 56.98 -24.25 -7.99
C MET A 54 56.09 -23.41 -8.93
N ILE A 55 56.50 -23.19 -10.18
CA ILE A 55 55.68 -22.48 -11.18
C ILE A 55 54.33 -23.17 -11.39
N ASN A 56 54.33 -24.50 -11.54
CA ASN A 56 53.07 -25.25 -11.71
C ASN A 56 52.18 -25.21 -10.46
N ALA A 57 52.78 -25.13 -9.26
CA ALA A 57 52.03 -24.98 -8.03
C ALA A 57 51.36 -23.60 -7.93
N GLU A 58 52.04 -22.53 -8.33
CA GLU A 58 51.48 -21.17 -8.34
C GLU A 58 50.40 -20.98 -9.42
N ILE A 59 50.55 -21.61 -10.60
CA ILE A 59 49.46 -21.66 -11.61
C ILE A 59 48.20 -22.29 -11.00
N ALA A 60 48.35 -23.43 -10.33
CA ALA A 60 47.21 -24.11 -9.70
C ALA A 60 46.59 -23.30 -8.54
N ARG A 61 47.38 -22.48 -7.83
CA ARG A 61 46.87 -21.54 -6.82
C ARG A 61 46.08 -20.41 -7.47
N LEU A 62 46.57 -19.84 -8.57
CA LEU A 62 45.85 -18.80 -9.31
C LEU A 62 44.53 -19.30 -9.91
N ASP A 63 44.51 -20.53 -10.45
CA ASP A 63 43.28 -21.17 -10.98
C ASP A 63 42.23 -21.40 -9.87
N ASN A 64 42.68 -21.85 -8.69
CA ASN A 64 41.81 -22.02 -7.53
C ASN A 64 41.22 -20.68 -7.08
N LEU A 65 42.05 -19.64 -7.06
CA LEU A 65 41.62 -18.30 -6.72
C LEU A 65 40.58 -17.76 -7.73
N GLU A 66 40.78 -17.95 -9.03
CA GLU A 66 39.81 -17.55 -10.06
C GLU A 66 38.44 -18.20 -9.83
N THR A 67 38.43 -19.49 -9.47
CA THR A 67 37.22 -20.23 -9.09
C THR A 67 36.52 -19.61 -7.86
N LEU A 68 37.29 -19.12 -6.88
CA LEU A 68 36.76 -18.42 -5.69
C LEU A 68 36.17 -17.04 -6.02
N VAL A 69 36.71 -16.34 -7.02
CA VAL A 69 36.15 -15.05 -7.49
C VAL A 69 34.89 -15.27 -8.32
N GLU A 70 34.85 -16.32 -9.13
CA GLU A 70 33.64 -16.69 -9.89
C GLU A 70 32.52 -17.13 -8.96
N GLY A 71 32.88 -17.60 -7.76
CA GLY A 71 31.96 -18.05 -6.74
C GLY A 71 31.21 -19.30 -7.14
N ILE A 72 31.67 -20.01 -8.18
CA ILE A 72 31.06 -21.19 -8.77
C ILE A 72 32.16 -22.24 -8.99
N ASP A 73 31.90 -23.47 -8.56
CA ASP A 73 32.73 -24.64 -8.88
C ASP A 73 31.82 -25.75 -9.44
N ASP A 74 32.09 -26.19 -10.66
CA ASP A 74 31.35 -27.24 -11.36
C ASP A 74 32.09 -28.59 -11.38
N SER A 75 33.20 -28.70 -10.64
CA SER A 75 33.99 -29.91 -10.57
C SER A 75 33.22 -31.05 -9.90
N GLU A 76 33.36 -32.25 -10.48
CA GLU A 76 32.67 -33.45 -10.02
C GLU A 76 33.05 -33.80 -8.56
N ASP A 77 34.27 -33.46 -8.13
CA ASP A 77 34.72 -33.69 -6.74
C ASP A 77 34.04 -32.75 -5.74
N THR A 78 33.90 -31.46 -6.05
CA THR A 78 33.25 -30.47 -5.18
C THR A 78 31.74 -30.69 -5.09
N LEU A 79 31.08 -30.97 -6.22
CA LEU A 79 29.65 -31.29 -6.25
C LEU A 79 29.32 -32.55 -5.45
N ASN A 80 30.16 -33.60 -5.55
CA ASN A 80 30.00 -34.83 -4.79
C ASN A 80 30.28 -34.65 -3.29
N ALA A 81 31.24 -33.79 -2.92
CA ALA A 81 31.57 -33.51 -1.52
C ALA A 81 30.45 -32.76 -0.79
N LEU A 82 29.77 -31.84 -1.47
CA LEU A 82 28.63 -31.07 -0.95
C LEU A 82 27.31 -31.84 -1.04
N GLY A 83 27.25 -32.86 -1.92
CA GLY A 83 26.06 -33.68 -2.13
C GLY A 83 25.00 -32.99 -2.98
N CYS A 84 25.42 -32.21 -3.98
CA CYS A 84 24.53 -31.45 -4.86
C CYS A 84 23.75 -32.37 -5.81
N GLU A 85 22.52 -31.96 -6.19
CA GLU A 85 21.70 -32.66 -7.19
C GLU A 85 22.23 -32.43 -8.62
N GLU A 86 21.77 -33.23 -9.60
CA GLU A 86 22.28 -33.26 -10.99
C GLU A 86 22.07 -31.93 -11.75
N ASP A 87 21.22 -31.04 -11.22
CA ASP A 87 20.89 -29.71 -11.74
C ASP A 87 21.35 -28.54 -10.84
N GLU A 88 22.18 -28.82 -9.84
CA GLU A 88 22.76 -27.83 -8.93
C GLU A 88 24.24 -27.53 -9.24
N ILE A 89 24.67 -26.32 -8.91
CA ILE A 89 26.09 -25.90 -8.93
C ILE A 89 26.58 -25.68 -7.50
N ALA A 90 27.89 -25.84 -7.26
CA ALA A 90 28.49 -25.42 -6.00
C ALA A 90 28.74 -23.92 -6.07
N ALA A 91 28.19 -23.19 -5.11
CA ALA A 91 28.22 -21.74 -5.02
C ALA A 91 28.85 -21.33 -3.69
N TYR A 92 29.78 -20.37 -3.72
CA TYR A 92 30.37 -19.80 -2.51
C TYR A 92 29.54 -18.61 -2.03
N ASP A 93 29.06 -18.65 -0.78
CA ASP A 93 28.22 -17.58 -0.21
C ASP A 93 29.02 -16.49 0.54
N GLY A 94 30.35 -16.54 0.46
CA GLY A 94 31.27 -15.71 1.23
C GLY A 94 31.77 -16.34 2.53
N MET A 95 31.17 -17.44 3.01
CA MET A 95 31.61 -18.15 4.24
C MET A 95 31.77 -19.67 4.03
N GLU A 96 30.90 -20.29 3.24
CA GLU A 96 30.91 -21.73 3.00
C GLU A 96 30.34 -22.08 1.62
N TRP A 97 30.83 -23.17 1.04
CA TRP A 97 30.30 -23.69 -0.23
C TRP A 97 28.94 -24.37 -0.01
N ARG A 98 27.97 -24.06 -0.88
CA ARG A 98 26.62 -24.63 -0.82
C ARG A 98 26.10 -24.99 -2.21
N CYS A 99 25.20 -25.96 -2.28
CA CYS A 99 24.51 -26.29 -3.53
C CYS A 99 23.42 -25.23 -3.81
N ALA A 100 23.41 -24.70 -5.02
CA ALA A 100 22.43 -23.72 -5.47
C ALA A 100 21.89 -24.07 -6.86
N HIS A 101 20.61 -23.77 -7.09
CA HIS A 101 20.04 -23.81 -8.44
C HIS A 101 20.43 -22.54 -9.20
N VAL A 102 20.77 -22.65 -10.49
CA VAL A 102 21.22 -21.54 -11.36
C VAL A 102 20.30 -20.30 -11.33
N GLN A 103 19.01 -20.47 -11.02
CA GLN A 103 18.02 -19.39 -10.95
C GLN A 103 17.92 -18.67 -9.58
N GLN A 104 18.52 -19.23 -8.52
CA GLN A 104 18.56 -18.64 -7.17
C GLN A 104 19.91 -17.96 -6.88
N PHE A 105 20.88 -18.11 -7.78
CA PHE A 105 22.20 -17.53 -7.67
C PHE A 105 22.14 -16.03 -8.01
N LEU A 106 22.76 -15.20 -7.18
CA LEU A 106 23.06 -13.82 -7.55
C LEU A 106 23.89 -13.83 -8.84
N PRO A 107 23.77 -12.83 -9.73
CA PRO A 107 24.69 -12.75 -10.85
C PRO A 107 26.13 -12.78 -10.30
N PRO A 108 27.10 -13.35 -11.03
CA PRO A 108 28.51 -13.18 -10.68
C PRO A 108 28.77 -11.70 -10.40
N LEU A 109 29.77 -11.39 -9.57
CA LEU A 109 30.25 -10.02 -9.33
C LEU A 109 30.06 -9.19 -10.60
N ASP A 110 29.40 -8.03 -10.52
CA ASP A 110 29.08 -7.19 -11.68
C ASP A 110 30.26 -7.17 -12.67
N GLU A 111 30.00 -7.22 -13.98
CA GLU A 111 31.02 -7.17 -15.04
C GLU A 111 32.06 -6.06 -14.74
N ALA A 112 31.62 -4.96 -14.09
CA ALA A 112 32.48 -3.86 -13.63
C ALA A 112 33.42 -4.17 -12.44
N VAL A 113 33.10 -5.12 -11.56
CA VAL A 113 33.98 -5.57 -10.45
C VAL A 113 34.95 -6.63 -10.97
N TRP A 114 34.47 -7.53 -11.83
CA TRP A 114 35.32 -8.47 -12.54
C TRP A 114 36.36 -7.75 -13.41
N ASP A 115 35.97 -6.68 -14.12
CA ASP A 115 36.89 -5.84 -14.91
C ASP A 115 38.04 -5.21 -14.10
N ILE A 116 37.89 -5.05 -12.77
CA ILE A 116 38.93 -4.45 -11.91
C ILE A 116 39.98 -5.49 -11.52
N ILE A 117 39.55 -6.71 -11.26
CA ILE A 117 40.40 -7.79 -10.74
C ILE A 117 40.99 -8.61 -11.90
N SER A 118 40.25 -8.73 -13.01
CA SER A 118 40.67 -9.51 -14.17
C SER A 118 42.00 -9.02 -14.75
N SER A 119 42.27 -7.71 -14.69
CA SER A 119 43.55 -7.18 -15.20
C SER A 119 44.75 -7.60 -14.35
N GLU A 120 44.58 -7.72 -13.02
CA GLU A 120 45.66 -8.16 -12.12
C GLU A 120 45.87 -9.67 -12.22
N PHE A 121 44.79 -10.45 -12.38
CA PHE A 121 44.88 -11.89 -12.67
C PHE A 121 45.54 -12.17 -14.01
N GLU A 122 45.18 -11.43 -15.07
CA GLU A 122 45.80 -11.55 -16.39
C GLU A 122 47.29 -11.22 -16.33
N GLU A 123 47.70 -10.18 -15.58
CA GLU A 123 49.11 -9.82 -15.41
C GLU A 123 49.92 -10.93 -14.71
N VAL A 124 49.43 -11.43 -13.56
CA VAL A 124 50.07 -12.53 -12.82
C VAL A 124 50.10 -13.83 -13.64
N ARG A 125 49.04 -14.10 -14.41
CA ARG A 125 48.94 -15.25 -15.31
C ARG A 125 49.95 -15.16 -16.44
N ASP A 126 50.04 -14.02 -17.10
CA ASP A 126 50.99 -13.78 -18.18
C ASP A 126 52.43 -13.93 -17.68
N ASP A 127 52.74 -13.47 -16.47
CA ASP A 127 54.07 -13.61 -15.85
C ASP A 127 54.40 -15.07 -15.50
N LEU A 128 53.44 -15.84 -14.94
CA LEU A 128 53.59 -17.27 -14.70
C LEU A 128 53.76 -18.07 -16.01
N GLU A 129 52.99 -17.73 -17.05
CA GLU A 129 53.12 -18.36 -18.36
C GLU A 129 54.47 -18.00 -19.02
N TYR A 130 54.94 -16.77 -18.85
CA TYR A 130 56.27 -16.35 -19.29
C TYR A 130 57.36 -17.14 -18.55
N ALA A 131 57.27 -17.28 -17.22
CA ALA A 131 58.19 -18.08 -16.42
C ALA A 131 58.18 -19.55 -16.84
N ARG A 132 57.00 -20.14 -17.08
CA ARG A 132 56.83 -21.52 -17.60
C ARG A 132 57.51 -21.68 -18.95
N ASN A 133 57.22 -20.79 -19.90
CA ASN A 133 57.82 -20.81 -21.23
C ASN A 133 59.36 -20.66 -21.17
N MET A 134 59.86 -19.87 -20.22
CA MET A 134 61.28 -19.70 -19.99
C MET A 134 61.92 -20.97 -19.44
N THR A 135 61.29 -21.63 -18.46
CA THR A 135 61.78 -22.94 -17.97
C THR A 135 61.73 -24.02 -19.05
N ASP A 136 60.71 -24.04 -19.90
CA ASP A 136 60.63 -24.95 -21.05
C ASP A 136 61.77 -24.69 -22.06
N SER A 137 62.10 -23.42 -22.31
CA SER A 137 63.26 -23.05 -23.15
C SER A 137 64.58 -23.48 -22.52
N MET A 138 64.73 -23.36 -21.20
CA MET A 138 65.93 -23.78 -20.49
C MET A 138 66.10 -25.31 -20.51
N TRP A 139 65.01 -26.07 -20.40
CA TRP A 139 65.05 -27.52 -20.61
C TRP A 139 65.49 -27.88 -22.03
N ALA A 140 65.00 -27.15 -23.04
CA ALA A 140 65.43 -27.35 -24.43
C ALA A 140 66.92 -27.00 -24.65
N ASP A 141 67.44 -25.99 -23.96
CA ASP A 141 68.86 -25.63 -23.99
C ASP A 141 69.74 -26.68 -23.29
N ILE A 142 69.30 -27.27 -22.18
CA ILE A 142 69.96 -28.41 -21.54
C ILE A 142 70.03 -29.59 -22.50
N ASP A 143 68.91 -29.95 -23.13
CA ASP A 143 68.84 -31.03 -24.12
C ASP A 143 69.82 -30.78 -25.27
N TYR A 144 69.90 -29.53 -25.77
CA TYR A 144 70.83 -29.15 -26.82
C TYR A 144 72.31 -29.26 -26.40
N MET A 145 72.65 -28.84 -25.18
CA MET A 145 74.01 -28.98 -24.65
C MET A 145 74.41 -30.45 -24.47
N VAL A 146 73.50 -31.28 -23.97
CA VAL A 146 73.70 -32.73 -23.86
C VAL A 146 73.93 -33.35 -25.25
N ASP A 147 73.20 -32.90 -26.26
CA ASP A 147 73.38 -33.33 -27.65
C ASP A 147 74.74 -32.91 -28.23
N ILE A 148 75.23 -31.69 -27.95
CA ILE A 148 76.58 -31.25 -28.35
C ILE A 148 77.64 -32.13 -27.69
N MET A 149 77.53 -32.36 -26.38
CA MET A 149 78.48 -33.20 -25.64
C MET A 149 78.53 -34.62 -26.22
N ASN A 150 77.37 -35.18 -26.56
CA ASN A 150 77.27 -36.50 -27.17
C ASN A 150 77.86 -36.54 -28.59
N ASN A 151 77.53 -35.57 -29.44
CA ASN A 151 78.00 -35.53 -30.84
C ASN A 151 79.52 -35.29 -30.94
N ASN A 152 80.05 -34.35 -30.17
CA ASN A 152 81.49 -34.05 -30.17
C ASN A 152 82.30 -35.19 -29.52
N SER A 153 81.74 -35.90 -28.53
CA SER A 153 82.39 -37.12 -28.02
C SER A 153 82.57 -38.17 -29.11
N GLN A 154 81.61 -38.30 -30.03
CA GLN A 154 81.69 -39.22 -31.17
C GLN A 154 82.74 -38.75 -32.19
N GLU A 155 82.83 -37.45 -32.49
CA GLU A 155 83.89 -36.91 -33.35
C GLU A 155 85.29 -37.12 -32.75
N ILE A 156 85.49 -36.82 -31.46
CA ILE A 156 86.76 -37.07 -30.75
C ILE A 156 87.13 -38.56 -30.77
N TYR A 157 86.15 -39.46 -30.59
CA TYR A 157 86.37 -40.91 -30.71
C TYR A 157 86.81 -41.32 -32.12
N LEU A 158 86.20 -40.73 -33.16
CA LEU A 158 86.54 -40.99 -34.58
C LEU A 158 87.92 -40.44 -34.96
N ASP A 159 88.31 -39.28 -34.44
CA ASP A 159 89.62 -38.68 -34.67
C ASP A 159 90.74 -39.45 -33.95
N MET A 160 90.49 -39.92 -32.72
CA MET A 160 91.40 -40.84 -32.02
C MET A 160 91.60 -42.17 -32.75
N GLU A 161 90.57 -42.69 -33.44
CA GLU A 161 90.66 -43.92 -34.24
C GLU A 161 91.52 -43.73 -35.51
N ASN A 162 91.59 -42.50 -36.06
CA ASN A 162 92.36 -42.15 -37.25
C ASN A 162 93.82 -41.73 -36.98
N MET A 163 94.24 -41.57 -35.72
CA MET A 163 95.59 -41.16 -35.30
C MET A 163 96.67 -42.26 -35.45
N SER A 164 96.97 -42.67 -36.68
CA SER A 164 98.10 -43.56 -37.00
C SER A 164 99.32 -42.87 -37.65
N ASP A 165 99.29 -41.59 -38.03
CA ASP A 165 100.43 -41.00 -38.79
C ASP A 165 100.86 -39.54 -38.47
N ARG A 166 100.23 -38.77 -37.55
CA ARG A 166 100.68 -37.41 -37.15
C ARG A 166 100.46 -37.08 -35.65
N PHE A 167 101.11 -37.86 -34.78
CA PHE A 167 100.83 -37.92 -33.34
C PHE A 167 100.99 -36.66 -32.44
N ALA A 168 101.46 -35.50 -32.94
CA ALA A 168 101.78 -34.36 -32.05
C ALA A 168 101.00 -33.08 -32.35
N THR A 169 100.61 -32.82 -33.60
CA THR A 169 99.82 -31.63 -33.97
C THR A 169 98.34 -31.86 -33.72
N ASP A 170 97.87 -33.09 -33.97
CA ASP A 170 96.45 -33.45 -33.87
C ASP A 170 95.98 -33.53 -32.40
N ILE A 171 96.89 -33.76 -31.45
CA ILE A 171 96.58 -33.75 -30.01
C ILE A 171 96.34 -32.31 -29.49
N ASP A 172 97.12 -31.34 -29.95
CA ASP A 172 96.98 -29.94 -29.51
C ASP A 172 95.65 -29.35 -30.03
N GLU A 173 95.24 -29.71 -31.25
CA GLU A 173 93.96 -29.29 -31.85
C GLU A 173 92.75 -29.88 -31.08
N ILE A 174 92.82 -31.17 -30.71
CA ILE A 174 91.81 -31.82 -29.84
C ILE A 174 91.76 -31.15 -28.45
N TYR A 175 92.91 -30.79 -27.85
CA TYR A 175 92.91 -30.09 -26.57
C TYR A 175 92.32 -28.68 -26.69
N GLU A 176 92.62 -27.95 -27.76
CA GLU A 176 92.06 -26.62 -28.01
C GLU A 176 90.55 -26.65 -28.26
N ASP A 177 90.05 -27.66 -28.98
CA ASP A 177 88.61 -27.88 -29.19
C ASP A 177 87.89 -28.32 -27.91
N MET A 178 88.50 -29.19 -27.09
CA MET A 178 87.97 -29.59 -25.79
C MET A 178 87.93 -28.41 -24.79
N ASP A 179 88.97 -27.56 -24.77
CA ASP A 179 89.00 -26.37 -23.92
C ASP A 179 87.96 -25.35 -24.38
N ASN A 180 87.87 -25.05 -25.68
CA ASN A 180 86.86 -24.13 -26.23
C ASN A 180 85.42 -24.63 -25.98
N MET A 181 85.19 -25.95 -26.06
CA MET A 181 83.91 -26.56 -25.70
C MET A 181 83.63 -26.45 -24.20
N GLY A 182 84.63 -26.72 -23.36
CA GLY A 182 84.53 -26.55 -21.91
C GLY A 182 84.19 -25.12 -21.50
N TYR A 183 84.82 -24.12 -22.15
CA TYR A 183 84.51 -22.70 -21.95
C TYR A 183 83.09 -22.36 -22.40
N THR A 184 82.67 -22.84 -23.58
CA THR A 184 81.33 -22.55 -24.12
C THR A 184 80.22 -23.14 -23.26
N ILE A 185 80.38 -24.39 -22.79
CA ILE A 185 79.44 -25.06 -21.90
C ILE A 185 79.42 -24.38 -20.53
N TYR A 186 80.58 -24.05 -19.98
CA TYR A 186 80.66 -23.35 -18.70
C TYR A 186 79.97 -21.99 -18.74
N ASP A 187 80.20 -21.19 -19.78
CA ASP A 187 79.55 -19.89 -19.95
C ASP A 187 78.02 -20.03 -20.12
N HIS A 188 77.54 -21.08 -20.83
CA HIS A 188 76.09 -21.34 -20.93
C HIS A 188 75.50 -21.78 -19.58
N MET A 189 76.15 -22.68 -18.86
CA MET A 189 75.70 -23.14 -17.54
C MET A 189 75.70 -22.01 -16.50
N ASP A 190 76.69 -21.12 -16.52
CA ASP A 190 76.75 -19.95 -15.63
C ASP A 190 75.63 -18.96 -15.95
N ASN A 191 75.39 -18.65 -17.23
CA ASN A 191 74.26 -17.82 -17.65
C ASN A 191 72.91 -18.46 -17.26
N MET A 192 72.75 -19.77 -17.45
CA MET A 192 71.53 -20.49 -17.04
C MET A 192 71.35 -20.48 -15.52
N SER A 193 72.40 -20.69 -14.74
CA SER A 193 72.35 -20.59 -13.28
C SER A 193 71.89 -19.21 -12.82
N TRP A 194 72.42 -18.13 -13.44
CA TRP A 194 71.96 -16.77 -13.20
C TRP A 194 70.50 -16.56 -13.61
N MET A 195 70.05 -17.17 -14.71
CA MET A 195 68.65 -17.12 -15.13
C MET A 195 67.74 -17.86 -14.15
N ILE A 196 68.10 -19.06 -13.68
CA ILE A 196 67.35 -19.81 -12.65
C ILE A 196 67.25 -18.97 -11.37
N TYR A 197 68.36 -18.40 -10.92
CA TYR A 197 68.37 -17.55 -9.72
C TYR A 197 67.45 -16.33 -9.88
N SER A 198 67.53 -15.64 -11.02
CA SER A 198 66.67 -14.49 -11.32
C SER A 198 65.20 -14.89 -11.45
N LEU A 199 64.89 -16.04 -12.04
CA LEU A 199 63.52 -16.55 -12.17
C LEU A 199 62.93 -16.96 -10.81
N ASN A 200 63.76 -17.52 -9.92
CA ASN A 200 63.34 -17.86 -8.57
C ASN A 200 62.99 -16.60 -7.75
N ASP A 201 63.78 -15.53 -7.87
CA ASP A 201 63.49 -14.23 -7.24
C ASP A 201 62.17 -13.65 -7.75
N THR A 202 61.95 -13.66 -9.08
CA THR A 202 60.66 -13.21 -9.66
C THR A 202 59.49 -14.09 -9.25
N LEU A 203 59.69 -15.39 -9.04
CA LEU A 203 58.62 -16.30 -8.62
C LEU A 203 58.18 -16.05 -7.17
N VAL A 204 59.09 -15.58 -6.32
CA VAL A 204 58.75 -15.12 -4.96
C VAL A 204 57.87 -13.88 -5.02
N GLU A 205 58.19 -12.91 -5.88
CA GLU A 205 57.35 -11.71 -6.09
C GLU A 205 55.95 -12.10 -6.61
N ILE A 206 55.86 -13.01 -7.59
CA ILE A 206 54.59 -13.55 -8.10
C ILE A 206 53.78 -14.27 -7.01
N SER A 207 54.43 -15.05 -6.14
CA SER A 207 53.75 -15.71 -5.02
C SER A 207 53.18 -14.72 -4.02
N ASP A 208 53.91 -13.63 -3.73
CA ASP A 208 53.43 -12.56 -2.85
C ASP A 208 52.22 -11.84 -3.49
N ASP A 209 52.25 -11.61 -4.81
CA ASP A 209 51.13 -11.00 -5.56
C ASP A 209 49.88 -11.90 -5.52
N ILE A 210 50.03 -13.22 -5.65
CA ILE A 210 48.93 -14.18 -5.48
C ILE A 210 48.35 -14.11 -4.05
N ASP A 211 49.18 -13.99 -3.02
CA ASP A 211 48.73 -13.84 -1.64
C ASP A 211 47.94 -12.54 -1.42
N TYR A 212 48.35 -11.44 -2.07
CA TYR A 212 47.59 -10.19 -2.07
C TYR A 212 46.24 -10.32 -2.78
N LEU A 213 46.19 -11.02 -3.92
CA LEU A 213 44.93 -11.31 -4.62
C LEU A 213 43.97 -12.12 -3.72
N TYR A 214 44.46 -13.14 -3.01
CA TYR A 214 43.64 -13.89 -2.03
C TYR A 214 43.03 -12.97 -0.96
N PHE A 215 43.80 -12.00 -0.45
CA PHE A 215 43.34 -11.04 0.55
C PHE A 215 42.29 -10.07 -0.02
N ASP A 216 42.48 -9.59 -1.24
CA ASP A 216 41.53 -8.67 -1.89
C ASP A 216 40.21 -9.36 -2.24
N VAL A 217 40.26 -10.62 -2.67
CA VAL A 217 39.07 -11.45 -2.91
C VAL A 217 38.27 -11.67 -1.61
N ASP A 218 38.94 -11.92 -0.47
CA ASP A 218 38.27 -12.06 0.83
C ASP A 218 37.60 -10.73 1.28
N ASN A 219 38.26 -9.60 1.06
CA ASN A 219 37.69 -8.28 1.36
C ASN A 219 36.47 -7.97 0.49
N LEU A 220 36.50 -8.36 -0.78
CA LEU A 220 35.38 -8.19 -1.71
C LEU A 220 34.17 -9.03 -1.29
N TRP A 221 34.37 -10.29 -0.91
CA TRP A 221 33.30 -11.14 -0.40
C TRP A 221 32.66 -10.59 0.88
N ASN A 222 33.46 -10.03 1.79
CA ASN A 222 32.94 -9.34 2.97
C ASN A 222 32.09 -8.11 2.63
N LEU A 223 32.50 -7.35 1.61
CA LEU A 223 31.73 -6.19 1.14
C LEU A 223 30.41 -6.60 0.49
N VAL A 224 30.44 -7.64 -0.36
CA VAL A 224 29.23 -8.21 -1.01
C VAL A 224 28.24 -8.71 0.03
N TYR A 225 28.73 -9.38 1.08
CA TYR A 225 27.89 -9.87 2.18
C TYR A 225 27.18 -8.73 2.94
N GLU A 226 27.90 -7.66 3.30
CA GLU A 226 27.26 -6.51 3.98
C GLU A 226 26.29 -5.76 3.05
N MET A 227 26.57 -5.68 1.75
CA MET A 227 25.64 -5.10 0.76
C MET A 227 24.35 -5.90 0.63
N GLN A 228 24.42 -7.24 0.57
CA GLN A 228 23.23 -8.10 0.51
C GLN A 228 22.37 -7.95 1.77
N LYS A 229 23.00 -7.93 2.93
CA LYS A 229 22.31 -7.72 4.22
C LYS A 229 21.65 -6.34 4.32
N GLU A 230 22.27 -5.29 3.78
CA GLU A 230 21.61 -3.98 3.67
C GLU A 230 20.42 -4.02 2.69
N MET A 231 20.54 -4.71 1.55
CA MET A 231 19.44 -4.89 0.60
C MET A 231 18.27 -5.69 1.17
N ASP A 232 18.53 -6.72 1.98
CA ASP A 232 17.49 -7.50 2.66
C ASP A 232 16.74 -6.65 3.69
N ASN A 233 17.45 -5.86 4.50
CA ASN A 233 16.84 -4.91 5.43
C ASN A 233 16.00 -3.84 4.70
N MET A 234 16.49 -3.33 3.55
CA MET A 234 15.73 -2.41 2.71
C MET A 234 14.46 -3.04 2.14
N THR A 235 14.46 -4.35 1.88
CA THR A 235 13.28 -5.08 1.39
C THR A 235 12.22 -5.19 2.49
N GLU A 236 12.62 -5.41 3.74
CA GLU A 236 11.72 -5.39 4.90
C GLU A 236 11.11 -3.98 5.13
N ASP A 237 11.90 -2.91 5.02
CA ASP A 237 11.42 -1.53 5.08
C ASP A 237 10.42 -1.20 3.95
N ILE A 238 10.62 -1.76 2.75
CA ILE A 238 9.71 -1.60 1.59
C ILE A 238 8.37 -2.30 1.85
N ASP A 239 8.37 -3.47 2.49
CA ASP A 239 7.15 -4.20 2.86
C ASP A 239 6.34 -3.42 3.91
N GLU A 240 6.99 -2.79 4.90
CA GLU A 240 6.34 -1.92 5.90
C GLU A 240 5.70 -0.68 5.24
N ILE A 241 6.42 -0.01 4.33
CA ILE A 241 5.89 1.13 3.56
C ILE A 241 4.69 0.70 2.69
N THR A 242 4.76 -0.49 2.09
CA THR A 242 3.67 -1.03 1.26
C THR A 242 2.40 -1.24 2.10
N TYR A 243 2.54 -1.79 3.32
CA TYR A 243 1.43 -1.95 4.25
C TYR A 243 0.82 -0.61 4.68
N GLU A 244 1.64 0.40 5.03
CA GLU A 244 1.14 1.73 5.37
C GLU A 244 0.43 2.41 4.18
N MET A 245 0.91 2.20 2.95
CA MET A 245 0.26 2.69 1.74
C MET A 245 -1.11 2.05 1.49
N GLU A 246 -1.26 0.74 1.75
CA GLU A 246 -2.54 0.04 1.66
C GLU A 246 -3.55 0.57 2.70
N GLU A 247 -3.12 0.80 3.94
CA GLU A 247 -3.96 1.37 5.00
C GLU A 247 -4.38 2.81 4.67
N MET A 248 -3.46 3.64 4.13
CA MET A 248 -3.78 4.98 3.66
C MET A 248 -4.80 4.96 2.51
N GLN A 249 -4.67 4.04 1.54
CA GLN A 249 -5.62 3.90 0.44
C GLN A 249 -7.01 3.48 0.94
N GLN A 250 -7.09 2.63 1.96
CA GLN A 250 -8.36 2.25 2.58
C GLN A 250 -9.05 3.45 3.24
N ARG A 251 -8.31 4.30 3.96
CA ARG A 251 -8.84 5.53 4.57
C ARG A 251 -9.26 6.57 3.52
N ILE A 252 -8.55 6.65 2.39
CA ILE A 252 -8.96 7.46 1.23
C ILE A 252 -10.30 6.98 0.68
N ASN A 253 -10.49 5.66 0.52
CA ASN A 253 -11.76 5.10 0.03
C ASN A 253 -12.95 5.38 0.99
N GLU A 254 -12.72 5.35 2.31
CA GLU A 254 -13.73 5.74 3.31
C GLU A 254 -14.10 7.23 3.21
N LEU A 255 -13.10 8.10 3.00
CA LEU A 255 -13.31 9.54 2.78
C LEU A 255 -14.01 9.83 1.43
N GLU A 256 -13.71 9.07 0.37
CA GLU A 256 -14.39 9.16 -0.92
C GLU A 256 -15.87 8.74 -0.83
N ASN A 257 -16.18 7.71 -0.03
CA ASN A 257 -17.56 7.31 0.25
C ASN A 257 -18.34 8.35 1.06
N MET A 258 -17.66 9.20 1.86
CA MET A 258 -18.29 10.31 2.58
C MET A 258 -18.51 11.56 1.71
N THR A 259 -17.83 11.66 0.56
CA THR A 259 -17.80 12.87 -0.28
C THR A 259 -18.52 12.71 -1.62
N THR A 260 -18.73 11.48 -2.10
CA THR A 260 -19.49 11.22 -3.33
C THR A 260 -20.93 10.82 -3.01
N CYS A 261 -21.87 11.66 -3.45
CA CYS A 261 -23.28 11.39 -3.28
C CYS A 261 -23.70 10.11 -4.04
N ARG A 262 -24.28 9.16 -3.31
CA ARG A 262 -24.84 7.92 -3.84
C ARG A 262 -26.25 7.74 -3.30
N LEU A 263 -27.24 7.60 -4.17
CA LEU A 263 -28.66 7.45 -3.78
C LEU A 263 -28.97 6.07 -3.18
N VAL A 264 -28.51 5.84 -1.96
CA VAL A 264 -28.72 4.65 -1.12
C VAL A 264 -28.92 5.10 0.34
N PRO A 265 -29.47 4.26 1.24
CA PRO A 265 -29.69 4.62 2.63
C PRO A 265 -28.41 5.11 3.35
N TYR A 266 -28.58 6.07 4.26
CA TYR A 266 -27.53 6.66 5.10
C TYR A 266 -26.35 7.32 4.37
N SER A 267 -26.45 7.55 3.07
CA SER A 267 -25.40 8.22 2.32
C SER A 267 -25.42 9.74 2.53
N ASN A 268 -24.31 10.39 2.17
CA ASN A 268 -24.21 11.84 2.21
C ASN A 268 -24.37 12.45 0.81
N CYS A 269 -25.42 13.22 0.64
CA CYS A 269 -25.80 13.91 -0.60
C CYS A 269 -26.15 15.39 -0.34
N ALA A 270 -25.67 15.96 0.77
CA ALA A 270 -25.93 17.34 1.14
C ALA A 270 -25.54 18.33 0.02
N GLY A 271 -26.40 19.33 -0.24
CA GLY A 271 -26.19 20.38 -1.22
C GLY A 271 -26.24 19.93 -2.69
N THR A 272 -26.57 18.66 -2.95
CA THR A 272 -26.62 18.13 -4.32
C THR A 272 -27.86 18.64 -5.05
N ASP A 273 -27.71 18.93 -6.34
CA ASP A 273 -28.81 19.29 -7.24
C ASP A 273 -29.43 18.03 -7.84
N PHE A 274 -30.68 17.76 -7.46
CA PHE A 274 -31.55 16.69 -7.93
C PHE A 274 -32.78 17.23 -8.66
N ASN A 275 -32.72 18.46 -9.17
CA ASN A 275 -33.82 19.04 -9.92
C ASN A 275 -34.29 18.11 -11.04
N ASN A 276 -35.61 17.97 -11.17
CA ASN A 276 -36.23 17.11 -12.19
C ASN A 276 -35.78 15.63 -12.15
N THR A 277 -35.21 15.17 -11.04
CA THR A 277 -34.73 13.78 -10.93
C THR A 277 -35.87 12.84 -10.54
N ASN A 278 -35.85 11.62 -11.09
CA ASN A 278 -36.75 10.57 -10.66
C ASN A 278 -36.13 9.72 -9.55
N LEU A 279 -36.67 9.87 -8.34
CA LEU A 279 -36.36 9.15 -7.11
C LEU A 279 -37.54 8.29 -6.63
N SER A 280 -38.54 8.07 -7.48
CA SER A 280 -39.77 7.35 -7.13
C SER A 280 -39.49 5.95 -6.60
N GLY A 281 -40.07 5.59 -5.45
CA GLY A 281 -39.96 4.27 -4.85
C GLY A 281 -38.56 3.90 -4.32
N MET A 282 -37.62 4.85 -4.28
CA MET A 282 -36.28 4.59 -3.75
C MET A 282 -36.29 4.49 -2.23
N ASP A 283 -35.49 3.57 -1.69
CA ASP A 283 -35.14 3.56 -0.28
C ASP A 283 -33.95 4.51 -0.05
N LEU A 284 -34.25 5.63 0.59
CA LEU A 284 -33.35 6.72 0.94
C LEU A 284 -33.37 6.93 2.47
N THR A 285 -33.68 5.89 3.24
CA THR A 285 -33.73 5.93 4.71
C THR A 285 -32.44 6.53 5.27
N GLY A 286 -32.57 7.53 6.13
CA GLY A 286 -31.44 8.17 6.81
C GLY A 286 -30.47 8.95 5.90
N ILE A 287 -30.82 9.16 4.62
CA ILE A 287 -29.97 9.92 3.71
C ILE A 287 -29.77 11.36 4.21
N ASN A 288 -28.57 11.89 4.03
CA ASN A 288 -28.32 13.31 4.25
C ASN A 288 -28.53 14.08 2.94
N PHE A 289 -29.63 14.82 2.89
CA PHE A 289 -30.05 15.73 1.83
C PHE A 289 -30.12 17.18 2.35
N GLN A 290 -29.35 17.52 3.38
CA GLN A 290 -29.26 18.90 3.87
C GLN A 290 -28.95 19.86 2.72
N ASN A 291 -29.74 20.93 2.58
CA ASN A 291 -29.62 21.92 1.51
C ASN A 291 -29.69 21.34 0.08
N ALA A 292 -30.17 20.11 -0.12
CA ALA A 292 -30.34 19.54 -1.45
C ALA A 292 -31.42 20.31 -2.23
N VAL A 293 -31.24 20.40 -3.54
CA VAL A 293 -32.21 21.03 -4.44
C VAL A 293 -33.00 19.93 -5.14
N LEU A 294 -34.25 19.74 -4.77
CA LEU A 294 -35.17 18.70 -5.22
C LEU A 294 -36.37 19.31 -5.95
N THR A 295 -36.21 20.49 -6.55
CA THR A 295 -37.28 21.18 -7.26
C THR A 295 -37.74 20.33 -8.45
N GLU A 296 -39.05 20.16 -8.60
CA GLU A 296 -39.67 19.30 -9.63
C GLU A 296 -39.20 17.81 -9.60
N ALA A 297 -38.57 17.35 -8.51
CA ALA A 297 -38.17 15.96 -8.37
C ALA A 297 -39.40 15.04 -8.16
N ASN A 298 -39.36 13.84 -8.71
CA ASN A 298 -40.35 12.81 -8.44
C ASN A 298 -39.83 11.91 -7.31
N LEU A 299 -40.43 12.01 -6.13
CA LEU A 299 -40.20 11.18 -4.95
C LEU A 299 -41.44 10.33 -4.60
N THR A 300 -42.36 10.10 -5.56
CA THR A 300 -43.58 9.32 -5.33
C THR A 300 -43.23 7.96 -4.73
N GLY A 301 -43.78 7.65 -3.55
CA GLY A 301 -43.54 6.41 -2.82
C GLY A 301 -42.11 6.18 -2.32
N ALA A 302 -41.24 7.20 -2.33
CA ALA A 302 -39.89 7.09 -1.77
C ALA A 302 -39.93 6.93 -0.24
N VAL A 303 -38.95 6.22 0.31
CA VAL A 303 -38.77 6.06 1.76
C VAL A 303 -37.61 6.95 2.20
N LEU A 304 -37.93 8.02 2.92
CA LEU A 304 -37.02 9.04 3.46
C LEU A 304 -37.09 9.06 5.00
N ASP A 305 -37.51 7.95 5.61
CA ASP A 305 -37.58 7.85 7.06
C ASP A 305 -36.21 8.17 7.68
N TYR A 306 -36.19 8.93 8.76
CA TYR A 306 -34.97 9.40 9.44
C TYR A 306 -34.01 10.24 8.57
N ALA A 307 -34.40 10.66 7.36
CA ALA A 307 -33.53 11.48 6.51
C ALA A 307 -33.29 12.86 7.11
N ASP A 308 -32.11 13.41 6.85
CA ASP A 308 -31.81 14.82 7.16
C ASP A 308 -32.06 15.67 5.91
N LEU A 309 -33.15 16.41 5.95
CA LEU A 309 -33.70 17.24 4.87
C LEU A 309 -33.70 18.72 5.27
N THR A 310 -32.87 19.10 6.24
CA THR A 310 -32.76 20.46 6.75
C THR A 310 -32.42 21.43 5.61
N ASN A 311 -33.23 22.49 5.45
CA ASN A 311 -33.16 23.48 4.36
C ASN A 311 -33.26 22.89 2.93
N ALA A 312 -33.77 21.68 2.74
CA ALA A 312 -33.96 21.12 1.39
C ALA A 312 -35.06 21.88 0.64
N ASN A 313 -34.89 22.05 -0.68
CA ASN A 313 -35.88 22.68 -1.55
C ASN A 313 -36.65 21.62 -2.33
N PHE A 314 -37.92 21.43 -2.00
CA PHE A 314 -38.88 20.52 -2.62
C PHE A 314 -39.92 21.25 -3.47
N GLN A 315 -39.69 22.51 -3.87
CA GLN A 315 -40.69 23.26 -4.64
C GLN A 315 -41.14 22.48 -5.88
N TYR A 316 -42.46 22.38 -6.09
CA TYR A 316 -43.06 21.60 -7.19
C TYR A 316 -42.69 20.10 -7.25
N ALA A 317 -42.05 19.54 -6.22
CA ALA A 317 -41.75 18.11 -6.17
C ALA A 317 -43.02 17.28 -5.96
N ASP A 318 -42.97 16.02 -6.40
CA ASP A 318 -44.03 15.03 -6.17
C ASP A 318 -43.57 14.03 -5.10
N LEU A 319 -44.10 14.15 -3.89
CA LEU A 319 -43.89 13.26 -2.74
C LEU A 319 -45.12 12.38 -2.46
N THR A 320 -46.02 12.20 -3.43
CA THR A 320 -47.25 11.42 -3.24
C THR A 320 -46.94 10.06 -2.64
N SER A 321 -47.60 9.70 -1.54
CA SER A 321 -47.41 8.44 -0.80
C SER A 321 -45.97 8.17 -0.32
N ALA A 322 -45.09 9.17 -0.27
CA ALA A 322 -43.75 9.02 0.31
C ALA A 322 -43.81 8.88 1.84
N SER A 323 -42.80 8.23 2.42
CA SER A 323 -42.63 8.14 3.87
C SER A 323 -41.46 9.01 4.31
N LEU A 324 -41.71 9.91 5.27
CA LEU A 324 -40.76 10.82 5.89
C LEU A 324 -40.86 10.70 7.43
N ASP A 325 -41.15 9.50 7.94
CA ASP A 325 -41.30 9.26 9.38
C ASP A 325 -39.98 9.61 10.09
N TYR A 326 -40.06 10.38 11.17
CA TYR A 326 -38.88 10.89 11.91
C TYR A 326 -37.87 11.71 11.09
N ALA A 327 -38.19 12.19 9.89
CA ALA A 327 -37.27 13.02 9.10
C ALA A 327 -37.04 14.41 9.75
N ASP A 328 -35.84 14.97 9.57
CA ASP A 328 -35.56 16.36 9.94
C ASP A 328 -35.78 17.28 8.74
N LEU A 329 -36.87 18.05 8.78
CA LEU A 329 -37.34 18.94 7.72
C LEU A 329 -37.29 20.42 8.15
N PHE A 330 -36.42 20.74 9.12
CA PHE A 330 -36.25 22.09 9.61
C PHE A 330 -35.94 23.06 8.45
N PHE A 331 -36.76 24.11 8.28
CA PHE A 331 -36.68 25.07 7.17
C PHE A 331 -36.80 24.48 5.75
N ALA A 332 -37.33 23.28 5.57
CA ALA A 332 -37.58 22.74 4.23
C ALA A 332 -38.66 23.56 3.49
N ASP A 333 -38.51 23.71 2.17
CA ASP A 333 -39.43 24.46 1.31
C ASP A 333 -40.19 23.50 0.37
N PHE A 334 -41.47 23.31 0.65
CA PHE A 334 -42.43 22.50 -0.10
C PHE A 334 -43.40 23.34 -0.94
N GLY A 335 -43.06 24.58 -1.28
CA GLY A 335 -43.95 25.46 -2.04
C GLY A 335 -44.46 24.79 -3.33
N PHE A 336 -45.78 24.72 -3.50
CA PHE A 336 -46.43 24.06 -4.65
C PHE A 336 -46.14 22.55 -4.81
N ALA A 337 -45.51 21.90 -3.83
CA ALA A 337 -45.24 20.47 -3.89
C ALA A 337 -46.52 19.65 -3.73
N ASN A 338 -46.52 18.43 -4.26
CA ASN A 338 -47.56 17.45 -4.03
C ASN A 338 -47.11 16.46 -2.93
N LEU A 339 -47.81 16.46 -1.81
CA LEU A 339 -47.62 15.61 -0.64
C LEU A 339 -48.91 14.82 -0.30
N THR A 340 -49.76 14.57 -1.29
CA THR A 340 -50.97 13.77 -1.09
C THR A 340 -50.61 12.40 -0.53
N ASP A 341 -51.30 11.96 0.53
CA ASP A 341 -51.08 10.66 1.21
C ASP A 341 -49.63 10.48 1.75
N THR A 342 -48.89 11.57 1.97
CA THR A 342 -47.53 11.49 2.53
C THR A 342 -47.54 11.22 4.04
N ASN A 343 -46.67 10.31 4.49
CA ASN A 343 -46.44 10.06 5.92
C ASN A 343 -45.34 10.99 6.46
N LEU A 344 -45.71 11.93 7.33
CA LEU A 344 -44.85 12.90 8.02
C LEU A 344 -44.89 12.70 9.55
N HIS A 345 -45.18 11.47 10.00
CA HIS A 345 -45.20 11.15 11.42
C HIS A 345 -43.88 11.53 12.09
N HIS A 346 -43.96 12.05 13.32
CA HIS A 346 -42.79 12.32 14.15
C HIS A 346 -41.73 13.28 13.56
N ALA A 347 -41.98 13.87 12.40
CA ALA A 347 -41.02 14.71 11.68
C ALA A 347 -40.79 16.05 12.39
N ASN A 348 -39.58 16.59 12.28
CA ASN A 348 -39.26 17.96 12.69
C ASN A 348 -39.50 18.91 11.52
N LEU A 349 -40.64 19.60 11.52
CA LEU A 349 -41.12 20.49 10.45
C LEU A 349 -41.10 21.97 10.88
N ARG A 350 -40.34 22.31 11.91
CA ARG A 350 -40.30 23.69 12.41
C ARG A 350 -39.81 24.64 11.33
N ASN A 351 -40.54 25.75 11.16
CA ASN A 351 -40.28 26.76 10.12
C ASN A 351 -40.31 26.21 8.68
N ALA A 352 -40.88 25.03 8.43
CA ALA A 352 -41.07 24.53 7.07
C ALA A 352 -42.13 25.35 6.33
N TYR A 353 -41.98 25.46 5.01
CA TYR A 353 -42.89 26.21 4.14
C TYR A 353 -43.68 25.26 3.23
N PHE A 354 -45.01 25.31 3.30
CA PHE A 354 -45.96 24.51 2.53
C PHE A 354 -46.90 25.38 1.69
N GLY A 355 -46.48 26.60 1.34
CA GLY A 355 -47.37 27.53 0.64
C GLY A 355 -47.87 26.96 -0.68
N TYR A 356 -49.19 26.96 -0.89
CA TYR A 356 -49.84 26.38 -2.07
C TYR A 356 -49.56 24.88 -2.31
N ALA A 357 -49.08 24.14 -1.31
CA ALA A 357 -48.84 22.71 -1.43
C ALA A 357 -50.15 21.90 -1.41
N TYR A 358 -50.13 20.72 -2.01
CA TYR A 358 -51.22 19.74 -1.95
C TYR A 358 -50.88 18.70 -0.89
N LEU A 359 -51.69 18.56 0.14
CA LEU A 359 -51.45 17.74 1.33
C LEU A 359 -52.70 16.93 1.70
N GLU A 360 -53.53 16.63 0.69
CA GLU A 360 -54.73 15.82 0.82
C GLU A 360 -54.37 14.47 1.47
N ASP A 361 -55.07 14.10 2.54
CA ASP A 361 -54.82 12.86 3.31
C ASP A 361 -53.38 12.72 3.88
N ALA A 362 -52.56 13.78 3.90
CA ALA A 362 -51.23 13.73 4.51
C ALA A 362 -51.33 13.55 6.04
N SER A 363 -50.40 12.81 6.64
CA SER A 363 -50.40 12.55 8.07
C SER A 363 -49.19 13.12 8.80
N PHE A 364 -49.45 14.04 9.70
CA PHE A 364 -48.51 14.75 10.58
C PHE A 364 -48.56 14.25 12.04
N PHE A 365 -48.99 12.99 12.25
CA PHE A 365 -49.12 12.44 13.60
C PHE A 365 -47.88 12.69 14.47
N LYS A 366 -48.06 13.42 15.58
CA LYS A 366 -46.98 13.78 16.53
C LYS A 366 -45.75 14.44 15.90
N SER A 367 -45.91 15.16 14.80
CA SER A 367 -44.83 16.00 14.25
C SER A 367 -44.72 17.34 14.98
N ASP A 368 -43.56 17.98 14.87
CA ASP A 368 -43.32 19.35 15.35
C ASP A 368 -43.41 20.32 14.17
N LEU A 369 -44.52 21.05 14.08
CA LEU A 369 -44.86 21.99 13.02
C LEU A 369 -44.70 23.46 13.48
N THR A 370 -44.01 23.71 14.59
CA THR A 370 -43.97 25.06 15.17
C THR A 370 -43.43 26.09 14.17
N LYS A 371 -44.17 27.19 14.00
CA LYS A 371 -43.86 28.28 13.06
C LYS A 371 -43.78 27.87 11.59
N SER A 372 -44.34 26.71 11.23
CA SER A 372 -44.49 26.33 9.81
C SER A 372 -45.55 27.21 9.12
N SER A 373 -45.56 27.20 7.78
CA SER A 373 -46.51 27.99 6.99
C SER A 373 -47.21 27.16 5.94
N PHE A 374 -48.52 26.97 6.11
CA PHE A 374 -49.48 26.34 5.21
C PHE A 374 -50.34 27.35 4.44
N TYR A 375 -49.82 28.56 4.21
CA TYR A 375 -50.51 29.62 3.47
C TYR A 375 -51.10 29.11 2.14
N GLU A 376 -52.42 29.18 1.97
CA GLU A 376 -53.15 28.70 0.76
C GLU A 376 -52.91 27.22 0.42
N ALA A 377 -52.51 26.39 1.38
CA ALA A 377 -52.31 24.95 1.16
C ALA A 377 -53.65 24.20 1.14
N ASN A 378 -53.73 23.15 0.33
CA ASN A 378 -54.83 22.19 0.37
C ASN A 378 -54.48 21.06 1.34
N LEU A 379 -55.25 20.95 2.42
CA LEU A 379 -55.09 20.02 3.54
C LEU A 379 -56.38 19.22 3.78
N TYR A 380 -57.17 18.99 2.72
CA TYR A 380 -58.40 18.18 2.81
C TYR A 380 -58.11 16.83 3.47
N SER A 381 -58.86 16.50 4.54
CA SER A 381 -58.72 15.24 5.28
C SER A 381 -57.31 14.98 5.87
N ALA A 382 -56.45 16.00 5.95
CA ALA A 382 -55.11 15.86 6.54
C ALA A 382 -55.20 15.59 8.06
N SER A 383 -54.25 14.79 8.57
CA SER A 383 -54.21 14.40 9.99
C SER A 383 -53.08 15.10 10.75
N PHE A 384 -53.44 15.89 11.75
CA PHE A 384 -52.57 16.61 12.69
C PHE A 384 -52.67 16.05 14.12
N TYR A 385 -53.08 14.79 14.28
CA TYR A 385 -53.28 14.20 15.59
C TYR A 385 -52.03 14.35 16.49
N ALA A 386 -52.22 14.99 17.65
CA ALA A 386 -51.19 15.23 18.66
C ALA A 386 -49.89 15.90 18.13
N SER A 387 -49.99 16.69 17.05
CA SER A 387 -48.88 17.50 16.53
C SER A 387 -48.84 18.90 17.15
N ASP A 388 -47.67 19.54 17.12
CA ASP A 388 -47.48 20.91 17.61
C ASP A 388 -47.44 21.92 16.46
N LEU A 389 -48.53 22.65 16.26
CA LEU A 389 -48.70 23.73 15.29
C LEU A 389 -48.55 25.13 15.93
N THR A 390 -47.93 25.26 17.10
CA THR A 390 -47.77 26.55 17.78
C THR A 390 -47.13 27.60 16.87
N ASP A 391 -47.71 28.80 16.84
CA ASP A 391 -47.31 29.94 15.99
C ASP A 391 -47.32 29.65 14.47
N SER A 392 -47.98 28.58 14.00
CA SER A 392 -48.05 28.25 12.56
C SER A 392 -49.00 29.16 11.79
N ASN A 393 -48.72 29.34 10.50
CA ASN A 393 -49.55 30.12 9.58
C ASN A 393 -50.39 29.22 8.68
N LEU A 394 -51.71 29.21 8.88
CA LEU A 394 -52.71 28.48 8.09
C LEU A 394 -53.68 29.44 7.39
N TYR A 395 -53.25 30.67 7.11
CA TYR A 395 -54.08 31.68 6.43
C TYR A 395 -54.59 31.14 5.09
N ASN A 396 -55.91 31.22 4.89
CA ASN A 396 -56.62 30.77 3.69
C ASN A 396 -56.34 29.30 3.30
N ALA A 397 -55.96 28.44 4.24
CA ALA A 397 -55.78 27.02 3.99
C ALA A 397 -57.13 26.28 3.84
N GLU A 398 -57.17 25.25 2.98
CA GLU A 398 -58.33 24.38 2.79
C GLU A 398 -58.19 23.17 3.73
N LEU A 399 -58.92 23.14 4.84
CA LEU A 399 -58.80 22.19 5.94
C LEU A 399 -60.10 21.41 6.18
N THR A 400 -60.96 21.35 5.17
CA THR A 400 -62.22 20.59 5.25
C THR A 400 -61.94 19.13 5.65
N GLU A 401 -62.70 18.62 6.62
CA GLU A 401 -62.55 17.28 7.20
C GLU A 401 -61.18 16.97 7.86
N ALA A 402 -60.33 17.97 8.13
CA ALA A 402 -59.01 17.76 8.75
C ALA A 402 -59.10 17.34 10.23
N TYR A 403 -58.13 16.55 10.69
CA TYR A 403 -58.09 15.98 12.05
C TYR A 403 -57.05 16.65 12.95
N PHE A 404 -57.49 17.41 13.94
CA PHE A 404 -56.66 18.12 14.93
C PHE A 404 -56.79 17.58 16.37
N LEU A 405 -57.30 16.36 16.54
CA LEU A 405 -57.50 15.76 17.86
C LEU A 405 -56.22 15.82 18.72
N SER A 406 -56.33 16.52 19.86
CA SER A 406 -55.21 16.77 20.81
C SER A 406 -54.00 17.51 20.22
N ALA A 407 -54.16 18.27 19.14
CA ALA A 407 -53.10 19.10 18.57
C ALA A 407 -52.93 20.41 19.35
N ASP A 408 -51.70 20.96 19.35
CA ASP A 408 -51.40 22.27 19.92
C ASP A 408 -51.42 23.32 18.78
N LEU A 409 -52.38 24.24 18.78
CA LEU A 409 -52.54 25.33 17.82
C LEU A 409 -52.41 26.70 18.49
N ILE A 410 -51.61 26.78 19.56
CA ILE A 410 -51.43 28.01 20.33
C ILE A 410 -50.90 29.12 19.41
N ASN A 411 -51.57 30.28 19.41
CA ASN A 411 -51.29 31.42 18.53
C ASN A 411 -51.31 31.10 17.01
N ALA A 412 -51.94 30.01 16.56
CA ALA A 412 -52.02 29.70 15.14
C ALA A 412 -52.84 30.74 14.36
N TYR A 413 -52.42 31.05 13.13
CA TYR A 413 -53.10 31.99 12.24
C TYR A 413 -53.99 31.24 11.25
N LEU A 414 -55.27 31.09 11.55
CA LEU A 414 -56.28 30.36 10.77
C LEU A 414 -57.27 31.30 10.05
N ARG A 415 -56.95 32.59 9.96
CA ARG A 415 -57.81 33.59 9.32
C ARG A 415 -58.14 33.20 7.89
N HIS A 416 -59.42 33.27 7.53
CA HIS A 416 -59.96 32.85 6.22
C HIS A 416 -59.80 31.37 5.86
N ALA A 417 -59.38 30.49 6.79
CA ALA A 417 -59.31 29.06 6.53
C ALA A 417 -60.71 28.44 6.35
N ASP A 418 -60.80 27.41 5.52
CA ASP A 418 -61.97 26.53 5.42
C ASP A 418 -61.76 25.33 6.34
N LEU A 419 -62.45 25.32 7.48
CA LEU A 419 -62.41 24.30 8.53
C LEU A 419 -63.73 23.51 8.58
N THR A 420 -64.47 23.47 7.48
CA THR A 420 -65.76 22.78 7.41
C THR A 420 -65.60 21.31 7.82
N ASP A 421 -66.44 20.83 8.73
CA ASP A 421 -66.42 19.46 9.26
C ASP A 421 -65.06 19.02 9.86
N ALA A 422 -64.19 19.95 10.27
CA ALA A 422 -62.90 19.63 10.90
C ALA A 422 -63.04 19.15 12.36
N TYR A 423 -62.10 18.32 12.82
CA TYR A 423 -62.15 17.66 14.14
C TYR A 423 -61.08 18.20 15.10
N PHE A 424 -61.47 19.03 16.06
CA PHE A 424 -60.60 19.71 17.03
C PHE A 424 -60.71 19.20 18.46
N GLN A 425 -61.24 17.99 18.70
CA GLN A 425 -61.54 17.59 20.07
C GLN A 425 -60.25 17.57 20.91
N TYR A 426 -60.33 18.10 22.13
CA TYR A 426 -59.17 18.24 23.05
C TYR A 426 -57.97 19.06 22.51
N ALA A 427 -58.11 19.78 21.40
CA ALA A 427 -57.04 20.64 20.89
C ALA A 427 -56.87 21.90 21.73
N ASP A 428 -55.67 22.47 21.75
CA ASP A 428 -55.37 23.77 22.36
C ASP A 428 -55.29 24.84 21.28
N LEU A 429 -56.31 25.69 21.15
CA LEU A 429 -56.34 26.84 20.26
C LEU A 429 -56.20 28.16 21.03
N THR A 430 -55.49 28.15 22.16
CA THR A 430 -55.28 29.35 22.96
C THR A 430 -54.66 30.46 22.11
N ASN A 431 -55.29 31.64 22.10
CA ASN A 431 -54.93 32.81 21.28
C ASN A 431 -54.94 32.59 19.75
N ALA A 432 -55.54 31.52 19.22
CA ALA A 432 -55.63 31.34 17.77
C ALA A 432 -56.46 32.44 17.10
N ASP A 433 -56.06 32.85 15.90
CA ASP A 433 -56.82 33.78 15.05
C ASP A 433 -57.64 32.98 14.02
N LEU A 434 -58.93 32.80 14.32
CA LEU A 434 -59.94 32.14 13.49
C LEU A 434 -60.87 33.19 12.85
N SER A 435 -60.42 34.44 12.69
CA SER A 435 -61.29 35.47 12.15
C SER A 435 -61.66 35.16 10.70
N SER A 436 -62.94 35.34 10.35
CA SER A 436 -63.45 35.13 9.00
C SER A 436 -63.19 33.73 8.41
N SER A 437 -62.95 32.71 9.23
CA SER A 437 -62.86 31.31 8.80
C SER A 437 -64.24 30.66 8.75
N ASP A 438 -64.37 29.57 8.00
CA ASP A 438 -65.56 28.72 7.97
C ASP A 438 -65.36 27.49 8.85
N LEU A 439 -66.02 27.40 10.00
CA LEU A 439 -66.01 26.22 10.88
C LEU A 439 -67.36 25.49 10.87
N SER A 440 -68.12 25.59 9.78
CA SER A 440 -69.43 24.95 9.69
C SER A 440 -69.32 23.44 9.93
N GLY A 441 -70.10 22.90 10.86
CA GLY A 441 -70.08 21.48 11.23
C GLY A 441 -68.84 21.00 12.02
N ALA A 442 -67.88 21.87 12.34
CA ALA A 442 -66.65 21.48 13.04
C ALA A 442 -66.91 20.96 14.47
N ASP A 443 -66.13 19.96 14.91
CA ASP A 443 -66.20 19.38 16.26
C ASP A 443 -65.07 19.89 17.15
N LEU A 444 -65.38 20.89 17.98
CA LEU A 444 -64.50 21.55 18.94
C LEU A 444 -64.73 21.04 20.38
N GLN A 445 -65.30 19.85 20.56
CA GLN A 445 -65.60 19.32 21.89
C GLN A 445 -64.35 19.30 22.79
N LYS A 446 -64.44 19.90 23.98
CA LYS A 446 -63.36 19.98 24.98
C LYS A 446 -62.08 20.68 24.50
N ALA A 447 -62.14 21.46 23.42
CA ALA A 447 -61.02 22.29 23.01
C ALA A 447 -60.78 23.44 24.02
N ASP A 448 -59.52 23.84 24.20
CA ASP A 448 -59.19 25.11 24.85
C ASP A 448 -59.22 26.23 23.81
N LEU A 449 -60.20 27.12 23.91
CA LEU A 449 -60.41 28.26 23.03
C LEU A 449 -60.14 29.57 23.77
N THR A 450 -59.35 29.53 24.84
CA THR A 450 -59.03 30.71 25.65
C THR A 450 -58.43 31.81 24.77
N ASN A 451 -59.06 32.98 24.75
CA ASN A 451 -58.65 34.16 23.97
C ASN A 451 -58.60 33.94 22.44
N ALA A 452 -59.24 32.88 21.91
CA ALA A 452 -59.38 32.67 20.48
C ALA A 452 -60.26 33.76 19.83
N ASP A 453 -59.92 34.11 18.59
CA ASP A 453 -60.60 35.15 17.82
C ASP A 453 -61.48 34.54 16.71
N PHE A 454 -62.79 34.54 16.91
CA PHE A 454 -63.80 34.06 15.94
C PHE A 454 -64.52 35.22 15.25
N GLN A 455 -63.93 36.41 15.18
CA GLN A 455 -64.61 37.56 14.58
C GLN A 455 -65.00 37.28 13.13
N ASP A 456 -66.27 37.49 12.80
CA ASP A 456 -66.86 37.23 11.47
C ASP A 456 -66.70 35.76 10.97
N ALA A 457 -66.40 34.81 11.85
CA ALA A 457 -66.31 33.39 11.50
C ALA A 457 -67.68 32.73 11.34
N ASP A 458 -67.78 31.69 10.51
CA ASP A 458 -68.95 30.83 10.45
C ASP A 458 -68.78 29.64 11.40
N LEU A 459 -69.76 29.39 12.26
CA LEU A 459 -69.82 28.22 13.15
C LEU A 459 -71.20 27.54 13.03
N GLU A 460 -71.90 27.67 11.90
CA GLU A 460 -73.17 26.96 11.67
C GLU A 460 -73.00 25.45 11.96
N ASP A 461 -73.92 24.86 12.74
CA ASP A 461 -73.88 23.43 13.13
C ASP A 461 -72.62 22.95 13.91
N ALA A 462 -71.72 23.85 14.31
CA ALA A 462 -70.49 23.47 15.03
C ALA A 462 -70.79 22.94 16.44
N THR A 463 -69.97 21.99 16.92
CA THR A 463 -70.09 21.40 18.26
C THR A 463 -68.98 21.92 19.17
N LEU A 464 -69.34 22.69 20.21
CA LEU A 464 -68.39 23.26 21.19
C LEU A 464 -68.59 22.65 22.59
N VAL A 465 -69.19 21.47 22.71
CA VAL A 465 -69.55 20.86 24.00
C VAL A 465 -68.34 20.78 24.94
N GLU A 466 -68.50 21.22 26.19
CA GLU A 466 -67.43 21.24 27.20
C GLU A 466 -66.17 22.06 26.82
N ALA A 467 -66.22 22.93 25.79
CA ALA A 467 -65.09 23.76 25.39
C ALA A 467 -64.86 24.96 26.35
N ASP A 468 -63.61 25.40 26.46
CA ASP A 468 -63.21 26.55 27.27
C ASP A 468 -63.15 27.83 26.43
N LEU A 469 -64.11 28.73 26.61
CA LEU A 469 -64.32 29.95 25.82
C LEU A 469 -63.87 31.24 26.54
N LYS A 470 -63.08 31.15 27.62
CA LYS A 470 -62.58 32.34 28.35
C LYS A 470 -62.01 33.39 27.39
N PHE A 471 -62.46 34.63 27.50
CA PHE A 471 -61.96 35.77 26.71
C PHE A 471 -62.11 35.65 25.18
N ALA A 472 -62.74 34.59 24.66
CA ALA A 472 -62.92 34.40 23.23
C ALA A 472 -63.78 35.52 22.62
N LYS A 473 -63.62 35.76 21.31
CA LYS A 473 -64.29 36.86 20.59
C LYS A 473 -65.14 36.35 19.44
N PHE A 474 -66.46 36.49 19.53
CA PHE A 474 -67.43 36.06 18.53
C PHE A 474 -68.11 37.22 17.79
N SER A 475 -67.57 38.46 17.86
CA SER A 475 -68.25 39.60 17.22
C SER A 475 -68.47 39.35 15.73
N GLY A 476 -69.72 39.42 15.28
CA GLY A 476 -70.08 39.17 13.87
C GLY A 476 -70.11 37.70 13.45
N ALA A 477 -69.77 36.75 14.33
CA ALA A 477 -69.78 35.32 14.02
C ALA A 477 -71.21 34.79 13.79
N THR A 478 -71.34 33.82 12.88
CA THR A 478 -72.55 33.01 12.72
C THR A 478 -72.46 31.82 13.67
N VAL A 479 -73.51 31.60 14.48
CA VAL A 479 -73.57 30.50 15.47
C VAL A 479 -74.91 29.77 15.40
N THR A 480 -75.55 29.77 14.24
CA THR A 480 -76.84 29.11 14.01
C THR A 480 -76.69 27.61 14.27
N ASP A 481 -77.57 27.05 15.09
CA ASP A 481 -77.59 25.62 15.44
C ASP A 481 -76.29 25.04 16.05
N ALA A 482 -75.33 25.90 16.39
CA ALA A 482 -74.12 25.52 17.11
C ALA A 482 -74.44 25.06 18.55
N ASN A 483 -73.75 24.01 19.00
CA ASN A 483 -73.95 23.42 20.32
C ASN A 483 -72.93 23.93 21.33
N PHE A 484 -73.41 24.71 22.32
CA PHE A 484 -72.61 25.26 23.43
C PHE A 484 -72.87 24.57 24.78
N ASP A 485 -73.44 23.36 24.79
CA ASP A 485 -73.74 22.64 26.03
C ASP A 485 -72.48 22.45 26.88
N ASP A 486 -72.60 22.73 28.19
CA ASP A 486 -71.52 22.61 29.18
C ASP A 486 -70.23 23.39 28.85
N THR A 487 -70.28 24.40 27.97
CA THR A 487 -69.16 25.31 27.73
C THR A 487 -68.84 26.18 28.94
N TYR A 488 -67.56 26.53 29.09
CA TYR A 488 -67.10 27.45 30.11
C TYR A 488 -66.78 28.83 29.51
N TRP A 489 -67.59 29.86 29.81
CA TRP A 489 -67.32 31.23 29.34
C TRP A 489 -67.10 32.24 30.48
N HIS A 490 -66.14 33.13 30.29
CA HIS A 490 -65.85 34.25 31.20
C HIS A 490 -65.21 35.38 30.40
N GLU A 491 -65.76 36.59 30.54
CA GLU A 491 -65.32 37.77 29.77
C GLU A 491 -65.34 37.52 28.25
N THR A 492 -66.15 36.57 27.79
CA THR A 492 -66.32 36.21 26.38
C THR A 492 -67.13 37.30 25.69
N MET A 493 -66.64 37.75 24.52
CA MET A 493 -67.34 38.71 23.67
C MET A 493 -68.22 37.94 22.69
N TRP A 494 -69.53 38.17 22.72
CA TRP A 494 -70.50 37.42 21.91
C TRP A 494 -70.81 38.13 20.58
N THR A 495 -71.73 37.55 19.80
CA THR A 495 -72.04 37.96 18.42
C THR A 495 -72.54 39.39 18.29
N ASP A 496 -73.10 39.98 19.35
CA ASP A 496 -73.54 41.37 19.40
C ASP A 496 -72.42 42.37 19.79
N GLY A 497 -71.20 41.87 20.02
CA GLY A 497 -70.02 42.65 20.38
C GLY A 497 -69.93 43.03 21.86
N LEU A 498 -70.82 42.52 22.71
CA LEU A 498 -70.78 42.76 24.15
C LEU A 498 -70.05 41.62 24.89
N ARG A 499 -69.38 41.96 26.00
CA ARG A 499 -68.80 40.97 26.92
C ARG A 499 -69.82 40.58 27.98
N TYR A 500 -69.89 39.28 28.25
CA TYR A 500 -70.81 38.73 29.24
C TYR A 500 -70.05 37.97 30.32
N ASP A 501 -70.43 38.22 31.57
CA ASP A 501 -69.87 37.53 32.73
C ASP A 501 -70.75 36.37 33.19
N THR A 502 -70.27 35.17 32.84
CA THR A 502 -70.46 33.84 33.45
C THR A 502 -71.79 33.09 33.30
N ASN A 503 -71.70 31.88 32.72
CA ASN A 503 -72.19 30.65 33.31
C ASN A 503 -71.01 30.08 34.12
N GLN A 504 -71.08 30.10 35.45
CA GLN A 504 -70.12 29.31 36.22
C GLN A 504 -70.69 27.89 36.18
N ALA A 505 -69.94 26.94 35.62
CA ALA A 505 -70.30 25.52 35.65
C ALA A 505 -70.69 25.06 37.06
#